data_AF-A0A9E3SWQ9-F1
#
_entry.id   AF-A0A9E3SWQ9-F1
#
_cell.length_a   1.000
_cell.length_b   1.000
_cell.length_c   1.000
_cell.angle_alpha   90.00
_cell.angle_beta   90.00
_cell.angle_gamma   90.00
#
_symmetry.space_group_name_H-M   'P 1'
#
loop_
_entity.id
_entity.type
_entity.pdbx_description
1 polymer ?
#
loop_
_entity_poly.entity_id
_entity_poly.type
_entity_poly.pdbx_seq_one_letter_code
_entity_poly.pdbx_strand_id
1 'polypeptide(L)'
;GDWNDGMNRVGIEGQGESVWMGWFLYAALTEFLPCMEYMGEPSQANRYRQRLVDLVEALEQHAWDGDWYLRAFYDDGTPLGSATSSDCKIDSIAQSWAVISGAADAKRAAQAMQAVDRWLVRPNEKLVLLFQPPFDQSSQDPGYIQGYVPGIRENGGQYTHAALWVLWAFARLRRNDQVGRLLKLLNPIYHADTPEKAARYRVEPYVIAADVYSVTPHIGRGGWTWYTGSAGWMYRVILEMILGIQRVGDSLMLEPVIPPDWPGFKIIYAWGSTTYRIEASVDRQAQAAQVWLDDHLLPDSRVPLTDDARLHQVYMKIPPMREIDEDDTARPK
;
A
#
# COMPACT_ATOMS: atom_id res chain seq x y z
N GLY A 1 1.70 8.92 -19.50
CA GLY A 1 1.67 7.77 -18.59
C GLY A 1 2.23 8.19 -17.25
N ASP A 2 1.76 7.56 -16.19
CA ASP A 2 2.33 7.67 -14.84
C ASP A 2 2.91 6.30 -14.44
N TRP A 3 2.73 5.81 -13.20
CA TRP A 3 3.14 4.45 -12.86
C TRP A 3 2.48 3.37 -13.72
N ASN A 4 1.24 3.60 -14.20
CA ASN A 4 0.63 2.72 -15.17
C ASN A 4 1.07 3.14 -16.58
N ASP A 5 2.12 2.49 -17.08
CA ASP A 5 2.68 2.75 -18.41
C ASP A 5 1.63 2.62 -19.52
N GLY A 6 0.66 1.71 -19.34
CA GLY A 6 -0.43 1.46 -20.29
C GLY A 6 -1.37 2.64 -20.52
N MET A 7 -1.47 3.55 -19.54
CA MET A 7 -2.28 4.76 -19.62
C MET A 7 -1.50 5.92 -20.27
N ASN A 8 -0.94 5.67 -21.46
CA ASN A 8 -0.05 6.63 -22.12
C ASN A 8 -0.75 7.70 -22.96
N ARG A 9 -2.06 7.61 -23.19
CA ARG A 9 -2.82 8.58 -23.99
C ARG A 9 -3.80 9.45 -23.20
N VAL A 10 -3.89 9.25 -21.88
CA VAL A 10 -4.76 10.07 -21.01
C VAL A 10 -4.44 11.57 -21.11
N GLY A 11 -3.16 11.95 -21.18
CA GLY A 11 -2.71 13.34 -21.25
C GLY A 11 -1.74 13.59 -22.41
N ILE A 12 -1.98 12.99 -23.58
CA ILE A 12 -1.06 13.07 -24.74
C ILE A 12 -0.98 14.46 -25.34
N GLU A 13 -2.01 15.29 -25.15
CA GLU A 13 -2.02 16.70 -25.58
C GLU A 13 -1.47 17.66 -24.50
N GLY A 14 -1.06 17.12 -23.35
CA GLY A 14 -0.37 17.84 -22.29
C GLY A 14 -1.29 18.59 -21.31
N GLN A 15 -2.58 18.30 -21.32
CA GLN A 15 -3.57 18.85 -20.37
C GLN A 15 -4.10 17.81 -19.39
N GLY A 16 -3.98 16.51 -19.69
CA GLY A 16 -4.43 15.44 -18.79
C GLY A 16 -3.64 15.37 -17.48
N GLU A 17 -4.34 15.01 -16.40
CA GLU A 17 -3.83 15.06 -15.02
C GLU A 17 -3.96 13.71 -14.32
N SER A 18 -3.05 13.38 -13.40
CA SER A 18 -3.06 12.13 -12.63
C SER A 18 -3.24 12.37 -11.14
N VAL A 19 -4.32 11.84 -10.57
CA VAL A 19 -4.62 11.92 -9.13
C VAL A 19 -3.62 11.09 -8.33
N TRP A 20 -3.25 9.90 -8.82
CA TRP A 20 -2.19 9.10 -8.23
C TRP A 20 -0.86 9.85 -8.15
N MET A 21 -0.48 10.53 -9.24
CA MET A 21 0.76 11.32 -9.27
C MET A 21 0.72 12.47 -8.26
N GLY A 22 -0.44 13.10 -8.06
CA GLY A 22 -0.62 14.12 -7.03
C GLY A 22 -0.32 13.59 -5.62
N TRP A 23 -0.93 12.47 -5.22
CA TRP A 23 -0.65 11.84 -3.92
C TRP A 23 0.80 11.37 -3.80
N PHE A 24 1.36 10.78 -4.86
CA PHE A 24 2.74 10.32 -4.90
C PHE A 24 3.73 11.48 -4.75
N LEU A 25 3.49 12.59 -5.45
CA LEU A 25 4.30 13.81 -5.37
C LEU A 25 4.28 14.40 -3.96
N TYR A 26 3.10 14.44 -3.33
CA TYR A 26 2.99 14.87 -1.94
C TYR A 26 3.85 14.01 -1.01
N ALA A 27 3.72 12.68 -1.11
CA ALA A 27 4.47 11.75 -0.28
C ALA A 27 5.98 11.91 -0.49
N ALA A 28 6.42 11.97 -1.74
CA ALA A 28 7.84 12.10 -2.10
C ALA A 28 8.45 13.42 -1.60
N LEU A 29 7.76 14.54 -1.80
CA LEU A 29 8.24 15.84 -1.35
C LEU A 29 8.23 15.93 0.18
N THR A 30 7.20 15.43 0.86
CA THR A 30 7.13 15.45 2.32
C THR A 30 8.33 14.75 2.96
N GLU A 31 8.73 13.59 2.43
CA GLU A 31 9.93 12.86 2.89
C GLU A 31 11.24 13.57 2.51
N PHE A 32 11.25 14.33 1.41
CA PHE A 32 12.46 15.03 0.94
C PHE A 32 12.69 16.38 1.63
N LEU A 33 11.64 17.04 2.11
CA LEU A 33 11.71 18.37 2.73
C LEU A 33 12.71 18.46 3.90
N PRO A 34 12.73 17.51 4.87
CA PRO A 34 13.73 17.53 5.95
C PRO A 34 15.18 17.43 5.44
N CYS A 35 15.41 16.69 4.35
CA CYS A 35 16.73 16.62 3.72
C CYS A 35 17.14 17.97 3.16
N MET A 36 16.22 18.72 2.54
CA MET A 36 16.51 20.06 2.04
C MET A 36 16.89 21.03 3.16
N GLU A 37 16.18 20.98 4.29
CA GLU A 37 16.49 21.79 5.46
C GLU A 37 17.87 21.45 6.03
N TYR A 38 18.18 20.16 6.15
CA TYR A 38 19.49 19.68 6.58
C TYR A 38 20.61 20.16 5.66
N MET A 39 20.36 20.20 4.34
CA MET A 39 21.31 20.67 3.34
C MET A 39 21.44 22.20 3.25
N GLY A 40 20.73 22.95 4.11
CA GLY A 40 20.81 24.42 4.17
C GLY A 40 19.92 25.16 3.16
N GLU A 41 18.85 24.52 2.66
CA GLU A 41 17.91 25.10 1.69
C GLU A 41 16.49 25.34 2.25
N PRO A 42 16.33 25.98 3.44
CA PRO A 42 15.01 26.10 4.10
C PRO A 42 14.01 26.97 3.32
N SER A 43 14.50 27.96 2.57
CA SER A 43 13.63 28.82 1.75
C SER A 43 12.96 28.04 0.61
N GLN A 44 13.71 27.15 -0.05
CA GLN A 44 13.17 26.30 -1.09
C GLN A 44 12.24 25.22 -0.51
N ALA A 45 12.58 24.66 0.66
CA ALA A 45 11.70 23.74 1.38
C ALA A 45 10.34 24.39 1.69
N ASN A 46 10.32 25.63 2.19
CA ASN A 46 9.07 26.36 2.45
C ASN A 46 8.25 26.63 1.19
N ARG A 47 8.88 26.91 0.04
CA ARG A 47 8.17 27.04 -1.24
C ARG A 47 7.47 25.75 -1.65
N TYR A 48 8.12 24.60 -1.45
CA TYR A 48 7.50 23.30 -1.73
C TYR A 48 6.38 22.98 -0.73
N ARG A 49 6.53 23.31 0.56
CA ARG A 49 5.43 23.17 1.53
C ARG A 49 4.18 23.92 1.10
N GLN A 50 4.31 25.16 0.65
CA GLN A 50 3.15 25.92 0.15
C GLN A 50 2.50 25.24 -1.06
N ARG A 51 3.32 24.77 -2.02
CA ARG A 51 2.80 24.04 -3.18
C ARG A 51 2.10 22.73 -2.81
N LEU A 52 2.55 22.06 -1.75
CA LEU A 52 1.89 20.85 -1.25
C LEU A 52 0.51 21.14 -0.66
N VAL A 53 0.33 22.30 0.01
CA VAL A 53 -0.99 22.75 0.46
C VAL A 53 -1.91 22.93 -0.74
N ASP A 54 -1.48 23.71 -1.74
CA ASP A 54 -2.27 23.97 -2.95
C ASP A 54 -2.61 22.66 -3.70
N LEU A 55 -1.68 21.71 -3.73
CA LEU A 55 -1.87 20.39 -4.35
C LEU A 55 -2.94 19.57 -3.63
N VAL A 56 -2.91 19.52 -2.28
CA VAL A 56 -3.90 18.77 -1.50
C VAL A 56 -5.28 19.40 -1.65
N GLU A 57 -5.38 20.73 -1.60
CA GLU A 57 -6.63 21.44 -1.82
C GLU A 57 -7.23 21.10 -3.19
N ALA A 58 -6.41 21.10 -4.25
CA ALA A 58 -6.86 20.74 -5.60
C ALA A 58 -7.34 19.27 -5.68
N LEU A 59 -6.59 18.33 -5.09
CA LEU A 59 -6.97 16.91 -5.09
C LEU A 59 -8.27 16.68 -4.31
N GLU A 60 -8.43 17.28 -3.13
CA GLU A 60 -9.64 17.13 -2.32
C GLU A 60 -10.86 17.79 -2.96
N GLN A 61 -10.67 18.93 -3.62
CA GLN A 61 -11.76 19.67 -4.24
C GLN A 61 -12.23 19.03 -5.55
N HIS A 62 -11.30 18.53 -6.37
CA HIS A 62 -11.60 18.13 -7.74
C HIS A 62 -11.57 16.63 -7.98
N ALA A 63 -10.78 15.86 -7.20
CA ALA A 63 -10.62 14.43 -7.45
C ALA A 63 -11.60 13.54 -6.68
N TRP A 64 -12.42 14.06 -5.76
CA TRP A 64 -13.40 13.25 -5.03
C TRP A 64 -14.67 13.00 -5.85
N ASP A 65 -14.99 11.73 -6.12
CA ASP A 65 -16.13 11.31 -6.95
C ASP A 65 -17.36 10.86 -6.13
N GLY A 66 -17.32 11.07 -4.81
CA GLY A 66 -18.44 10.78 -3.89
C GLY A 66 -18.18 9.58 -2.97
N ASP A 67 -17.62 8.49 -3.49
CA ASP A 67 -17.27 7.28 -2.73
C ASP A 67 -15.77 6.92 -2.77
N TRP A 68 -15.05 7.41 -3.77
CA TRP A 68 -13.61 7.22 -3.94
C TRP A 68 -13.00 8.39 -4.74
N TYR A 69 -11.68 8.43 -4.85
CA TYR A 69 -11.00 9.40 -5.68
C TYR A 69 -10.94 8.95 -7.14
N LEU A 70 -11.12 9.89 -8.06
CA LEU A 70 -10.86 9.71 -9.48
C LEU A 70 -9.44 9.19 -9.72
N ARG A 71 -9.25 8.55 -10.88
CA ARG A 71 -7.94 8.05 -11.31
C ARG A 71 -7.11 9.14 -11.98
N ALA A 72 -7.75 9.94 -12.82
CA ALA A 72 -7.13 10.94 -13.69
C ALA A 72 -8.20 11.81 -14.36
N PHE A 73 -7.74 12.83 -15.08
CA PHE A 73 -8.53 13.58 -16.06
C PHE A 73 -7.88 13.43 -17.44
N TYR A 74 -8.68 13.22 -18.48
CA TYR A 74 -8.21 13.29 -19.86
C TYR A 74 -7.87 14.73 -20.26
N ASP A 75 -7.21 14.91 -21.42
CA ASP A 75 -6.87 16.22 -21.96
C ASP A 75 -8.08 17.16 -22.14
N ASP A 76 -9.27 16.61 -22.41
CA ASP A 76 -10.53 17.36 -22.54
C ASP A 76 -11.23 17.64 -21.20
N GLY A 77 -10.63 17.23 -20.08
CA GLY A 77 -11.18 17.35 -18.73
C GLY A 77 -12.16 16.24 -18.35
N THR A 78 -12.43 15.25 -19.22
CA THR A 78 -13.28 14.11 -18.88
C THR A 78 -12.66 13.30 -17.74
N PRO A 79 -13.41 12.97 -16.67
CA PRO A 79 -12.88 12.18 -15.57
C PRO A 79 -12.67 10.70 -15.96
N LEU A 80 -11.57 10.12 -15.48
CA LEU A 80 -11.29 8.69 -15.49
C LEU A 80 -11.31 8.15 -14.05
N GLY A 81 -11.78 6.93 -13.81
CA GLY A 81 -11.91 6.43 -12.44
C GLY A 81 -13.17 6.92 -11.72
N SER A 82 -14.22 7.28 -12.46
CA SER A 82 -15.49 7.75 -11.91
C SER A 82 -16.52 6.63 -11.87
N ALA A 83 -17.46 6.71 -10.92
CA ALA A 83 -18.69 5.92 -10.88
C ALA A 83 -19.50 5.98 -12.19
N THR A 84 -19.34 7.08 -12.94
CA THR A 84 -19.96 7.32 -14.25
C THR A 84 -19.17 6.76 -15.44
N SER A 85 -17.90 6.39 -15.25
CA SER A 85 -17.08 5.81 -16.33
C SER A 85 -17.62 4.44 -16.77
N SER A 86 -17.56 4.11 -18.06
CA SER A 86 -17.95 2.77 -18.55
C SER A 86 -16.95 1.70 -18.10
N ASP A 87 -15.67 2.04 -18.22
CA ASP A 87 -14.51 1.23 -17.89
C ASP A 87 -13.68 1.92 -16.82
N CYS A 88 -12.86 1.15 -16.09
CA CYS A 88 -12.02 1.65 -15.00
C CYS A 88 -12.81 2.59 -14.07
N LYS A 89 -13.94 2.11 -13.53
CA LYS A 89 -14.79 2.89 -12.61
C LYS A 89 -14.08 3.22 -11.31
N ILE A 90 -13.28 2.29 -10.82
CA ILE A 90 -12.45 2.46 -9.64
C ILE A 90 -11.09 1.81 -9.89
N ASP A 91 -10.03 2.57 -9.59
CA ASP A 91 -8.63 2.13 -9.64
C ASP A 91 -8.03 2.18 -8.24
N SER A 92 -7.39 1.09 -7.83
CA SER A 92 -6.81 0.90 -6.51
C SER A 92 -5.68 1.87 -6.18
N ILE A 93 -4.91 2.36 -7.16
CA ILE A 93 -3.67 3.08 -6.87
C ILE A 93 -3.94 4.49 -6.34
N ALA A 94 -4.93 5.21 -6.89
CA ALA A 94 -5.29 6.54 -6.39
C ALA A 94 -5.79 6.45 -4.93
N GLN A 95 -6.55 5.40 -4.61
CA GLN A 95 -7.11 5.21 -3.26
C GLN A 95 -6.03 4.82 -2.25
N SER A 96 -5.16 3.87 -2.64
CA SER A 96 -4.08 3.40 -1.79
C SER A 96 -3.12 4.54 -1.47
N TRP A 97 -2.79 5.38 -2.45
CA TRP A 97 -1.87 6.50 -2.27
C TRP A 97 -2.49 7.71 -1.54
N ALA A 98 -3.82 7.91 -1.61
CA ALA A 98 -4.50 8.86 -0.74
C ALA A 98 -4.23 8.54 0.75
N VAL A 99 -4.27 7.25 1.13
CA VAL A 99 -3.91 6.80 2.49
C VAL A 99 -2.40 6.85 2.73
N ILE A 100 -1.59 6.31 1.82
CA ILE A 100 -0.14 6.16 2.03
C ILE A 100 0.55 7.53 2.17
N SER A 101 0.10 8.52 1.42
CA SER A 101 0.60 9.91 1.48
C SER A 101 0.31 10.59 2.81
N GLY A 102 -0.73 10.16 3.53
CA GLY A 102 -1.21 10.81 4.75
C GLY A 102 -1.81 12.20 4.54
N ALA A 103 -2.06 12.59 3.28
CA ALA A 103 -2.46 13.94 2.90
C ALA A 103 -3.98 14.10 2.71
N ALA A 104 -4.63 13.02 2.29
CA ALA A 104 -6.05 13.02 2.00
C ALA A 104 -6.88 13.14 3.28
N ASP A 105 -8.11 13.65 3.15
CA ASP A 105 -9.08 13.64 4.24
C ASP A 105 -9.27 12.21 4.76
N ALA A 106 -9.11 12.04 6.07
CA ALA A 106 -9.03 10.73 6.69
C ALA A 106 -10.33 9.91 6.51
N LYS A 107 -11.49 10.57 6.54
CA LYS A 107 -12.80 9.90 6.36
C LYS A 107 -12.96 9.45 4.91
N ARG A 108 -12.66 10.33 3.95
CA ARG A 108 -12.69 10.00 2.51
C ARG A 108 -11.68 8.91 2.15
N ALA A 109 -10.46 8.97 2.67
CA ALA A 109 -9.44 7.96 2.42
C ALA A 109 -9.86 6.58 2.97
N ALA A 110 -10.46 6.54 4.17
CA ALA A 110 -11.03 5.32 4.73
C ALA A 110 -12.20 4.79 3.89
N GLN A 111 -13.13 5.66 3.46
CA GLN A 111 -14.26 5.32 2.59
C GLN A 111 -13.79 4.77 1.23
N ALA A 112 -12.79 5.41 0.61
CA ALA A 112 -12.20 4.96 -0.65
C ALA A 112 -11.59 3.56 -0.52
N MET A 113 -10.92 3.26 0.60
CA MET A 113 -10.40 1.91 0.85
C MET A 113 -11.50 0.88 1.12
N GLN A 114 -12.63 1.26 1.73
CA GLN A 114 -13.80 0.39 1.81
C GLN A 114 -14.37 0.07 0.41
N ALA A 115 -14.36 1.04 -0.50
CA ALA A 115 -14.73 0.81 -1.89
C ALA A 115 -13.73 -0.15 -2.58
N VAL A 116 -12.42 0.01 -2.37
CA VAL A 116 -11.41 -0.94 -2.85
C VAL A 116 -11.69 -2.36 -2.34
N ASP A 117 -11.97 -2.54 -1.05
CA ASP A 117 -12.27 -3.88 -0.50
C ASP A 117 -13.51 -4.50 -1.14
N ARG A 118 -14.56 -3.69 -1.34
CA ARG A 118 -15.84 -4.14 -1.89
C ARG A 118 -15.74 -4.51 -3.37
N TRP A 119 -15.05 -3.68 -4.15
CA TRP A 119 -15.05 -3.77 -5.59
C TRP A 119 -13.85 -4.59 -6.09
N LEU A 120 -12.65 -4.35 -5.59
CA LEU A 120 -11.42 -4.86 -6.20
C LEU A 120 -10.86 -6.11 -5.50
N VAL A 121 -11.28 -6.43 -4.28
CA VAL A 121 -10.87 -7.66 -3.61
C VAL A 121 -11.86 -8.78 -3.93
N ARG A 122 -11.36 -9.89 -4.51
CA ARG A 122 -12.16 -11.07 -4.87
C ARG A 122 -11.67 -12.31 -4.14
N PRO A 123 -12.13 -12.56 -2.89
CA PRO A 123 -11.59 -13.62 -2.04
C PRO A 123 -11.72 -15.02 -2.65
N ASN A 124 -12.85 -15.33 -3.30
CA ASN A 124 -13.11 -16.64 -3.91
C ASN A 124 -12.16 -16.93 -5.09
N GLU A 125 -11.74 -15.87 -5.79
CA GLU A 125 -10.82 -15.97 -6.92
C GLU A 125 -9.36 -15.80 -6.51
N LYS A 126 -9.12 -15.40 -5.25
CA LYS A 126 -7.82 -15.01 -4.69
C LYS A 126 -7.16 -13.85 -5.41
N LEU A 127 -7.93 -12.81 -5.71
CA LEU A 127 -7.43 -11.65 -6.45
C LEU A 127 -7.63 -10.34 -5.69
N VAL A 128 -6.73 -9.41 -5.95
CA VAL A 128 -6.84 -7.99 -5.63
C VAL A 128 -6.57 -7.23 -6.93
N LEU A 129 -7.64 -6.75 -7.57
CA LEU A 129 -7.57 -6.16 -8.90
C LEU A 129 -6.95 -4.76 -8.88
N LEU A 130 -6.27 -4.40 -9.98
CA LEU A 130 -5.76 -3.05 -10.18
C LEU A 130 -6.89 -2.04 -10.33
N PHE A 131 -7.84 -2.32 -11.23
CA PHE A 131 -9.07 -1.54 -11.42
C PHE A 131 -10.18 -2.42 -12.01
N GLN A 132 -11.42 -1.91 -12.01
CA GLN A 132 -12.51 -2.55 -12.75
C GLN A 132 -13.61 -1.57 -13.18
N PRO A 133 -14.40 -1.90 -14.22
CA PRO A 133 -14.16 -3.00 -15.16
C PRO A 133 -12.93 -2.74 -16.04
N PRO A 134 -12.34 -3.77 -16.67
CA PRO A 134 -11.24 -3.59 -17.63
C PRO A 134 -11.69 -2.72 -18.81
N PHE A 135 -10.76 -2.02 -19.46
CA PHE A 135 -11.02 -1.34 -20.72
C PHE A 135 -11.26 -2.37 -21.83
N ASP A 136 -12.26 -2.11 -22.67
CA ASP A 136 -12.56 -2.93 -23.85
C ASP A 136 -12.96 -2.03 -25.03
N GLN A 137 -14.23 -1.61 -25.12
CA GLN A 137 -14.74 -0.71 -26.14
C GLN A 137 -14.98 0.70 -25.57
N SER A 138 -13.96 1.27 -24.92
CA SER A 138 -14.10 2.57 -24.25
C SER A 138 -14.27 3.70 -25.26
N SER A 139 -15.08 4.70 -24.90
CA SER A 139 -15.28 5.89 -25.73
C SER A 139 -14.05 6.81 -25.79
N GLN A 140 -13.27 6.84 -24.70
CA GLN A 140 -12.00 7.57 -24.61
C GLN A 140 -10.82 6.60 -24.76
N ASP A 141 -9.70 7.10 -25.28
CA ASP A 141 -8.47 6.32 -25.51
C ASP A 141 -7.49 6.47 -24.32
N PRO A 142 -7.43 5.52 -23.39
CA PRO A 142 -6.48 5.55 -22.27
C PRO A 142 -5.05 5.30 -22.74
N GLY A 143 -4.85 4.70 -23.91
CA GLY A 143 -3.54 4.29 -24.41
C GLY A 143 -3.43 2.79 -24.67
N TYR A 144 -2.19 2.30 -24.75
CA TYR A 144 -1.92 0.92 -25.14
C TYR A 144 -2.46 -0.13 -24.16
N ILE A 145 -2.91 0.27 -22.96
CA ILE A 145 -3.60 -0.63 -22.02
C ILE A 145 -4.79 -1.35 -22.64
N GLN A 146 -5.50 -0.70 -23.59
CA GLN A 146 -6.58 -1.32 -24.37
C GLN A 146 -6.09 -2.40 -25.35
N GLY A 147 -4.80 -2.45 -25.65
CA GLY A 147 -4.19 -3.52 -26.43
C GLY A 147 -4.10 -4.86 -25.67
N TYR A 148 -4.28 -4.86 -24.35
CA TYR A 148 -4.39 -6.08 -23.57
C TYR A 148 -5.81 -6.62 -23.55
N VAL A 149 -5.94 -7.95 -23.57
CA VAL A 149 -7.21 -8.63 -23.34
C VAL A 149 -7.79 -8.20 -21.98
N PRO A 150 -9.10 -7.86 -21.89
CA PRO A 150 -9.74 -7.48 -20.64
C PRO A 150 -9.53 -8.51 -19.52
N GLY A 151 -9.04 -8.06 -18.37
CA GLY A 151 -8.71 -8.87 -17.19
C GLY A 151 -7.31 -9.50 -17.18
N ILE A 152 -6.43 -9.09 -18.09
CA ILE A 152 -5.06 -9.55 -18.20
C ILE A 152 -4.10 -8.39 -17.89
N ARG A 153 -3.08 -8.68 -17.07
CA ARG A 153 -2.03 -7.73 -16.64
C ARG A 153 -2.61 -6.40 -16.13
N GLU A 154 -2.15 -5.27 -16.66
CA GLU A 154 -2.59 -3.92 -16.27
C GLU A 154 -4.05 -3.67 -16.62
N ASN A 155 -4.63 -4.37 -17.61
CA ASN A 155 -6.02 -4.13 -18.01
C ASN A 155 -7.01 -4.90 -17.12
N GLY A 156 -7.16 -4.47 -15.86
CA GLY A 156 -8.14 -5.02 -14.91
C GLY A 156 -7.79 -6.39 -14.32
N GLY A 157 -6.56 -6.89 -14.51
CA GLY A 157 -6.01 -8.01 -13.75
C GLY A 157 -5.60 -7.59 -12.34
N GLN A 158 -5.13 -8.53 -11.52
CA GLN A 158 -4.32 -8.18 -10.36
C GLN A 158 -2.93 -7.81 -10.86
N TYR A 159 -2.51 -6.58 -10.59
CA TYR A 159 -1.10 -6.19 -10.70
C TYR A 159 -0.53 -6.16 -9.27
N THR A 160 0.27 -7.15 -8.91
CA THR A 160 0.64 -7.46 -7.53
C THR A 160 1.35 -6.30 -6.83
N HIS A 161 2.10 -5.48 -7.56
CA HIS A 161 2.73 -4.27 -7.03
C HIS A 161 1.67 -3.28 -6.49
N ALA A 162 0.59 -3.02 -7.24
CA ALA A 162 -0.51 -2.19 -6.78
C ALA A 162 -1.31 -2.87 -5.65
N ALA A 163 -1.51 -4.18 -5.73
CA ALA A 163 -2.17 -4.94 -4.66
C ALA A 163 -1.40 -4.88 -3.33
N LEU A 164 -0.06 -4.79 -3.37
CA LEU A 164 0.76 -4.57 -2.18
C LEU A 164 0.61 -3.15 -1.62
N TRP A 165 0.31 -2.15 -2.44
CA TRP A 165 -0.08 -0.83 -1.95
C TRP A 165 -1.46 -0.83 -1.29
N VAL A 166 -2.40 -1.64 -1.78
CA VAL A 166 -3.69 -1.86 -1.10
C VAL A 166 -3.45 -2.44 0.29
N LEU A 167 -2.60 -3.48 0.41
CA LEU A 167 -2.20 -4.05 1.69
C LEU A 167 -1.53 -3.00 2.60
N TRP A 168 -0.62 -2.19 2.06
CA TRP A 168 0.02 -1.12 2.81
C TRP A 168 -0.98 -0.08 3.32
N ALA A 169 -1.92 0.36 2.48
CA ALA A 169 -2.95 1.32 2.88
C ALA A 169 -3.83 0.77 4.02
N PHE A 170 -4.25 -0.50 3.97
CA PHE A 170 -4.96 -1.10 5.10
C PHE A 170 -4.11 -1.22 6.37
N ALA A 171 -2.81 -1.46 6.24
CA ALA A 171 -1.90 -1.45 7.39
C ALA A 171 -1.80 -0.04 8.01
N ARG A 172 -1.70 1.02 7.17
CA ARG A 172 -1.73 2.43 7.62
C ARG A 172 -3.04 2.78 8.33
N LEU A 173 -4.16 2.27 7.84
CA LEU A 173 -5.48 2.42 8.47
C LEU A 173 -5.68 1.51 9.71
N ARG A 174 -4.67 0.72 10.11
CA ARG A 174 -4.73 -0.19 11.27
C ARG A 174 -5.88 -1.21 11.17
N ARG A 175 -6.17 -1.67 9.95
CA ARG A 175 -7.24 -2.63 9.64
C ARG A 175 -6.68 -4.06 9.63
N ASN A 176 -6.36 -4.62 10.79
CA ASN A 176 -5.59 -5.86 10.85
C ASN A 176 -6.33 -7.08 10.24
N ASP A 177 -7.67 -7.11 10.27
CA ASP A 177 -8.45 -8.18 9.61
C ASP A 177 -8.22 -8.17 8.10
N GLN A 178 -8.29 -6.98 7.49
CA GLN A 178 -7.99 -6.76 6.08
C GLN A 178 -6.53 -7.15 5.78
N VAL A 179 -5.58 -6.74 6.63
CA VAL A 179 -4.16 -7.11 6.50
C VAL A 179 -3.99 -8.64 6.48
N GLY A 180 -4.57 -9.36 7.44
CA GLY A 180 -4.48 -10.82 7.50
C GLY A 180 -5.09 -11.52 6.29
N ARG A 181 -6.25 -11.04 5.83
CA ARG A 181 -6.91 -11.56 4.63
C ARG A 181 -6.08 -11.32 3.37
N LEU A 182 -5.64 -10.08 3.14
CA LEU A 182 -4.85 -9.71 1.96
C LEU A 182 -3.49 -10.40 1.91
N LEU A 183 -2.81 -10.58 3.05
CA LEU A 183 -1.58 -11.38 3.12
C LEU A 183 -1.81 -12.81 2.62
N LYS A 184 -2.92 -13.44 3.01
CA LYS A 184 -3.27 -14.78 2.54
C LYS A 184 -3.58 -14.80 1.03
N LEU A 185 -4.21 -13.75 0.50
CA LEU A 185 -4.48 -13.63 -0.94
C LEU A 185 -3.22 -13.38 -1.77
N LEU A 186 -2.26 -12.62 -1.26
CA LEU A 186 -1.05 -12.22 -2.01
C LEU A 186 0.12 -13.18 -1.86
N ASN A 187 0.08 -14.08 -0.86
CA ASN A 187 1.17 -15.03 -0.63
C ASN A 187 1.17 -16.14 -1.73
N PRO A 188 2.26 -16.25 -2.52
CA PRO A 188 2.34 -17.20 -3.64
C PRO A 188 2.25 -18.67 -3.19
N ILE A 189 2.62 -18.98 -1.94
CA ILE A 189 2.48 -20.34 -1.37
C ILE A 189 1.01 -20.75 -1.35
N TYR A 190 0.10 -19.85 -0.94
CA TYR A 190 -1.33 -20.15 -0.89
C TYR A 190 -2.00 -20.21 -2.27
N HIS A 191 -1.30 -19.83 -3.33
CA HIS A 191 -1.75 -20.07 -4.71
C HIS A 191 -1.42 -21.47 -5.22
N ALA A 192 -0.58 -22.24 -4.51
CA ALA A 192 -0.18 -23.58 -4.93
C ALA A 192 -0.01 -24.60 -3.78
N ASP A 193 -0.67 -24.38 -2.64
CA ASP A 193 -0.65 -25.27 -1.47
C ASP A 193 -1.45 -26.58 -1.67
N THR A 194 -2.11 -26.74 -2.83
CA THR A 194 -2.68 -28.02 -3.29
C THR A 194 -2.41 -28.22 -4.79
N PRO A 195 -2.44 -29.46 -5.31
CA PRO A 195 -2.25 -29.75 -6.73
C PRO A 195 -3.23 -29.00 -7.65
N GLU A 196 -4.49 -28.85 -7.24
CA GLU A 196 -5.54 -28.16 -8.00
C GLU A 196 -5.25 -26.66 -8.11
N LYS A 197 -4.81 -26.05 -7.00
CA LYS A 197 -4.43 -24.64 -6.96
C LYS A 197 -3.16 -24.40 -7.78
N ALA A 198 -2.16 -25.27 -7.67
CA ALA A 198 -0.95 -25.21 -8.51
C ALA A 198 -1.30 -25.31 -10.01
N ALA A 199 -2.22 -26.22 -10.38
CA ALA A 199 -2.72 -26.37 -11.74
C ALA A 199 -3.53 -25.15 -12.24
N ARG A 200 -4.08 -24.35 -11.33
CA ARG A 200 -4.71 -23.05 -11.63
C ARG A 200 -3.66 -21.94 -11.74
N TYR A 201 -2.72 -21.83 -10.81
CA TYR A 201 -1.74 -20.75 -10.72
C TYR A 201 -0.69 -20.80 -11.84
N ARG A 202 -0.28 -22.00 -12.28
CA ARG A 202 0.57 -22.23 -13.46
C ARG A 202 1.98 -21.62 -13.43
N VAL A 203 2.39 -21.00 -12.32
CA VAL A 203 3.74 -20.47 -12.10
C VAL A 203 4.27 -20.90 -10.74
N GLU A 204 5.53 -20.58 -10.46
CA GLU A 204 6.24 -21.04 -9.28
C GLU A 204 5.74 -20.36 -7.98
N PRO A 205 5.44 -21.11 -6.90
CA PRO A 205 4.87 -20.55 -5.67
C PRO A 205 5.90 -20.05 -4.66
N TYR A 206 7.18 -20.05 -5.04
CA TYR A 206 8.30 -19.59 -4.20
C TYR A 206 8.83 -18.21 -4.61
N VAL A 207 8.25 -17.61 -5.65
CA VAL A 207 8.46 -16.20 -6.06
C VAL A 207 7.11 -15.51 -6.22
N ILE A 208 7.08 -14.20 -6.00
CA ILE A 208 5.88 -13.39 -6.25
C ILE A 208 5.72 -13.12 -7.75
N ALA A 209 4.53 -13.31 -8.29
CA ALA A 209 4.19 -12.96 -9.68
C ALA A 209 3.92 -11.46 -9.80
N ALA A 210 4.28 -10.85 -10.94
CA ALA A 210 3.95 -9.46 -11.21
C ALA A 210 2.45 -9.26 -11.35
N ASP A 211 1.77 -10.22 -11.96
CA ASP A 211 0.34 -10.14 -12.22
C ASP A 211 -0.37 -11.50 -12.09
N VAL A 212 -1.68 -11.46 -11.84
CA VAL A 212 -2.56 -12.62 -11.78
C VAL A 212 -3.86 -12.30 -12.53
N TYR A 213 -4.24 -13.16 -13.46
CA TYR A 213 -5.34 -12.90 -14.39
C TYR A 213 -6.72 -13.00 -13.72
N SER A 214 -7.66 -12.15 -14.15
CA SER A 214 -9.00 -12.00 -13.56
C SER A 214 -10.15 -12.41 -14.48
N VAL A 215 -9.86 -12.87 -15.70
CA VAL A 215 -10.85 -13.23 -16.72
C VAL A 215 -10.87 -14.74 -17.03
N THR A 216 -12.06 -15.28 -17.32
CA THR A 216 -12.23 -16.68 -17.78
C THR A 216 -11.58 -16.89 -19.16
N PRO A 217 -10.94 -18.05 -19.43
CA PRO A 217 -10.74 -19.22 -18.56
C PRO A 217 -9.40 -19.17 -17.77
N HIS A 218 -8.88 -17.98 -17.52
CA HIS A 218 -7.55 -17.75 -16.99
C HIS A 218 -7.51 -17.27 -15.54
N ILE A 219 -8.67 -17.10 -14.90
CA ILE A 219 -8.78 -16.59 -13.52
C ILE A 219 -7.81 -17.32 -12.58
N GLY A 220 -6.95 -16.57 -11.90
CA GLY A 220 -6.00 -17.08 -10.91
C GLY A 220 -4.70 -17.66 -11.50
N ARG A 221 -4.48 -17.60 -12.82
CA ARG A 221 -3.17 -17.89 -13.42
C ARG A 221 -2.22 -16.73 -13.15
N GLY A 222 -1.02 -17.05 -12.66
CA GLY A 222 0.07 -16.09 -12.55
C GLY A 222 0.65 -15.74 -13.92
N GLY A 223 1.04 -14.49 -14.07
CA GLY A 223 1.81 -13.94 -15.18
C GLY A 223 3.13 -13.37 -14.67
N TRP A 224 4.13 -13.30 -15.56
CA TRP A 224 5.41 -12.60 -15.37
C TRP A 224 6.03 -12.78 -13.96
N THR A 225 6.83 -13.82 -13.77
CA THR A 225 7.53 -14.08 -12.50
C THR A 225 8.95 -13.49 -12.50
N TRP A 226 9.58 -13.50 -11.31
CA TRP A 226 10.96 -13.07 -11.05
C TRP A 226 11.24 -11.58 -11.18
N TYR A 227 11.11 -11.02 -12.38
CA TYR A 227 11.50 -9.64 -12.67
C TYR A 227 10.35 -8.68 -12.37
N THR A 228 10.13 -8.36 -11.10
CA THR A 228 9.04 -7.45 -10.72
C THR A 228 9.36 -6.67 -9.45
N GLY A 229 8.93 -5.40 -9.43
CA GLY A 229 8.97 -4.56 -8.22
C GLY A 229 8.11 -5.10 -7.08
N SER A 230 7.17 -6.02 -7.35
CA SER A 230 6.34 -6.67 -6.32
C SER A 230 7.17 -7.34 -5.24
N ALA A 231 8.34 -7.91 -5.56
CA ALA A 231 9.20 -8.56 -4.57
C ALA A 231 9.72 -7.55 -3.52
N GLY A 232 10.20 -6.39 -3.98
CA GLY A 232 10.68 -5.33 -3.10
C GLY A 232 9.56 -4.77 -2.22
N TRP A 233 8.38 -4.51 -2.81
CA TRP A 233 7.23 -4.04 -2.06
C TRP A 233 6.71 -5.07 -1.05
N MET A 234 6.68 -6.36 -1.41
CA MET A 234 6.22 -7.40 -0.50
C MET A 234 7.13 -7.49 0.73
N TYR A 235 8.45 -7.47 0.51
CA TYR A 235 9.41 -7.45 1.60
C TYR A 235 9.21 -6.23 2.51
N ARG A 236 9.14 -5.03 1.90
CA ARG A 236 9.02 -3.77 2.63
C ARG A 236 7.71 -3.66 3.40
N VAL A 237 6.57 -3.98 2.79
CA VAL A 237 5.25 -3.92 3.43
C VAL A 237 5.15 -4.91 4.58
N ILE A 238 5.66 -6.14 4.41
CA ILE A 238 5.66 -7.12 5.51
C ILE A 238 6.54 -6.64 6.67
N LEU A 239 7.78 -6.24 6.40
CA LEU A 239 8.72 -5.86 7.45
C LEU A 239 8.35 -4.54 8.13
N GLU A 240 8.11 -3.50 7.35
CA GLU A 240 7.98 -2.13 7.86
C GLU A 240 6.55 -1.77 8.27
N MET A 241 5.53 -2.42 7.69
CA MET A 241 4.13 -2.00 7.87
C MET A 241 3.30 -3.03 8.64
N ILE A 242 3.57 -4.32 8.45
CA ILE A 242 2.83 -5.38 9.15
C ILE A 242 3.55 -5.77 10.44
N LEU A 243 4.82 -6.16 10.36
CA LEU A 243 5.65 -6.36 11.55
C LEU A 243 5.98 -5.01 12.22
N GLY A 244 5.87 -3.90 11.47
CA GLY A 244 5.96 -2.55 12.00
C GLY A 244 7.38 -2.16 12.41
N ILE A 245 8.40 -2.72 11.78
CA ILE A 245 9.81 -2.46 12.13
C ILE A 245 10.37 -1.43 11.17
N GLN A 246 10.49 -0.19 11.64
CA GLN A 246 10.92 0.94 10.82
C GLN A 246 12.19 1.57 11.37
N ARG A 247 13.22 1.72 10.54
CA ARG A 247 14.43 2.42 10.95
C ARG A 247 14.23 3.93 10.83
N VAL A 248 14.42 4.66 11.92
CA VAL A 248 14.40 6.12 11.98
C VAL A 248 15.71 6.59 12.57
N GLY A 249 16.62 7.07 11.72
CA GLY A 249 18.00 7.37 12.13
C GLY A 249 18.68 6.14 12.73
N ASP A 250 19.22 6.30 13.94
CA ASP A 250 19.87 5.24 14.72
C ASP A 250 18.90 4.59 15.71
N SER A 251 17.64 4.39 15.31
CA SER A 251 16.63 3.72 16.13
C SER A 251 15.67 2.89 15.29
N LEU A 252 15.04 1.89 15.90
CA LEU A 252 13.89 1.18 15.35
C LEU A 252 12.61 1.64 16.03
N MET A 253 11.68 2.18 15.26
CA MET A 253 10.30 2.35 15.68
C MET A 253 9.55 1.02 15.50
N LEU A 254 8.87 0.57 16.56
CA LEU A 254 8.07 -0.66 16.56
C LEU A 254 6.56 -0.36 16.63
N GLU A 255 5.85 -0.54 15.52
CA GLU A 255 4.41 -0.30 15.40
C GLU A 255 3.69 -1.43 14.61
N PRO A 256 3.61 -2.65 15.16
CA PRO A 256 3.04 -3.79 14.44
C PRO A 256 1.54 -3.60 14.15
N VAL A 257 1.13 -4.10 12.99
CA VAL A 257 -0.26 -4.20 12.50
C VAL A 257 -0.47 -5.64 12.00
N ILE A 258 -0.21 -6.59 12.89
CA ILE A 258 -0.20 -8.02 12.55
C ILE A 258 -1.61 -8.60 12.45
N PRO A 259 -1.81 -9.66 11.64
CA PRO A 259 -3.07 -10.39 11.57
C PRO A 259 -3.59 -10.79 12.97
N PRO A 260 -4.91 -10.68 13.23
CA PRO A 260 -5.45 -10.96 14.57
C PRO A 260 -5.31 -12.41 15.03
N ASP A 261 -5.08 -13.36 14.11
CA ASP A 261 -4.81 -14.76 14.41
C ASP A 261 -3.35 -15.02 14.80
N TRP A 262 -2.46 -14.04 14.71
CA TRP A 262 -1.06 -14.18 15.10
C TRP A 262 -0.89 -13.89 16.60
N PRO A 263 -0.27 -14.80 17.38
CA PRO A 263 0.01 -14.55 18.79
C PRO A 263 1.14 -13.53 19.01
N GLY A 264 1.83 -13.13 17.95
CA GLY A 264 3.06 -12.37 17.97
C GLY A 264 4.00 -12.81 16.85
N PHE A 265 5.24 -12.32 16.88
CA PHE A 265 6.29 -12.70 15.96
C PHE A 265 7.67 -12.58 16.62
N LYS A 266 8.66 -13.21 15.99
CA LYS A 266 10.07 -13.07 16.33
C LYS A 266 10.86 -12.71 15.09
N ILE A 267 11.82 -11.79 15.22
CA ILE A 267 12.75 -11.43 14.15
C ILE A 267 14.15 -11.23 14.71
N ILE A 268 15.15 -11.51 13.88
CA ILE A 268 16.55 -11.17 14.14
C ILE A 268 16.88 -10.02 13.20
N TYR A 269 17.22 -8.87 13.79
CA TYR A 269 17.59 -7.66 13.07
C TYR A 269 19.08 -7.39 13.29
N ALA A 270 19.85 -7.26 12.20
CA ALA A 270 21.27 -6.94 12.27
C ALA A 270 21.51 -5.45 11.99
N TRP A 271 22.34 -4.81 12.82
CA TRP A 271 22.76 -3.43 12.67
C TRP A 271 24.26 -3.33 12.88
N GLY A 272 25.02 -3.06 11.83
CA GLY A 272 26.49 -3.14 11.88
C GLY A 272 26.94 -4.54 12.31
N SER A 273 27.69 -4.62 13.40
CA SER A 273 28.13 -5.85 14.06
C SER A 273 27.21 -6.33 15.18
N THR A 274 26.22 -5.53 15.57
CA THR A 274 25.26 -5.84 16.64
C THR A 274 24.02 -6.55 16.11
N THR A 275 23.48 -7.47 16.92
CA THR A 275 22.24 -8.21 16.62
C THR A 275 21.16 -7.90 17.64
N TYR A 276 19.96 -7.60 17.17
CA TYR A 276 18.75 -7.44 17.98
C TYR A 276 17.82 -8.62 17.75
N ARG A 277 17.50 -9.35 18.81
CA ARG A 277 16.42 -10.36 18.81
C ARG A 277 15.15 -9.69 19.31
N ILE A 278 14.21 -9.45 18.39
CA ILE A 278 12.95 -8.81 18.72
C ILE A 278 11.86 -9.89 18.82
N GLU A 279 11.22 -9.95 19.98
CA GLU A 279 10.06 -10.80 20.25
C GLU A 279 8.87 -9.91 20.61
N ALA A 280 7.89 -9.86 19.74
CA ALA A 280 6.65 -9.13 19.96
C ALA A 280 5.52 -10.13 20.22
N SER A 281 4.80 -10.00 21.33
CA SER A 281 3.68 -10.88 21.69
C SER A 281 2.42 -10.07 21.95
N VAL A 282 1.27 -10.61 21.54
CA VAL A 282 -0.03 -10.00 21.81
C VAL A 282 -0.39 -10.24 23.27
N ASP A 283 -0.55 -9.17 24.03
CA ASP A 283 -1.01 -9.17 25.40
C ASP A 283 -2.42 -8.57 25.46
N ARG A 284 -3.44 -9.42 25.61
CA ARG A 284 -4.85 -9.01 25.64
C ARG A 284 -5.21 -8.15 26.86
N GLN A 285 -4.35 -8.09 27.87
CA GLN A 285 -4.54 -7.26 29.06
C GLN A 285 -3.79 -5.93 28.96
N ALA A 286 -2.87 -5.79 28.01
CA ALA A 286 -2.10 -4.57 27.84
C ALA A 286 -2.99 -3.42 27.34
N GLN A 287 -2.96 -2.29 28.04
CA GLN A 287 -3.71 -1.10 27.63
C GLN A 287 -3.00 -0.31 26.53
N ALA A 288 -1.67 -0.43 26.45
CA ALA A 288 -0.82 0.25 25.48
C ALA A 288 0.35 -0.66 25.10
N ALA A 289 1.02 -0.33 23.99
CA ALA A 289 2.26 -0.98 23.62
C ALA A 289 3.35 -0.69 24.66
N GLN A 290 4.14 -1.70 24.98
CA GLN A 290 5.28 -1.58 25.89
C GLN A 290 6.47 -2.29 25.25
N VAL A 291 7.64 -1.66 25.28
CA VAL A 291 8.87 -2.19 24.68
C VAL A 291 9.98 -2.20 25.72
N TRP A 292 10.71 -3.31 25.81
CA TRP A 292 11.89 -3.47 26.64
C TRP A 292 13.11 -3.71 25.77
N LEU A 293 14.24 -3.13 26.17
CA LEU A 293 15.57 -3.44 25.64
C LEU A 293 16.43 -3.94 26.80
N ASP A 294 16.90 -5.19 26.73
CA ASP A 294 17.69 -5.86 27.77
C ASP A 294 17.09 -5.68 29.18
N ASP A 295 15.83 -6.09 29.33
CA ASP A 295 15.03 -6.01 30.56
C ASP A 295 14.70 -4.57 31.05
N HIS A 296 15.14 -3.53 30.34
CA HIS A 296 14.80 -2.14 30.64
C HIS A 296 13.60 -1.66 29.83
N LEU A 297 12.53 -1.25 30.51
CA LEU A 297 11.34 -0.66 29.89
C LEU A 297 11.72 0.68 29.24
N LEU A 298 11.39 0.83 27.97
CA LEU A 298 11.57 2.06 27.20
C LEU A 298 10.39 3.01 27.38
N PRO A 299 10.60 4.34 27.24
CA PRO A 299 9.54 5.33 27.39
C PRO A 299 8.51 5.30 26.25
N ASP A 300 8.91 4.79 25.08
CA ASP A 300 8.08 4.67 23.89
C ASP A 300 8.48 3.41 23.09
N SER A 301 7.94 3.27 21.87
CA SER A 301 8.25 2.14 20.98
C SER A 301 9.56 2.29 20.20
N ARG A 302 10.45 3.24 20.55
CA ARG A 302 11.73 3.46 19.86
C ARG A 302 12.85 2.69 20.56
N VAL A 303 13.36 1.66 19.88
CA VAL A 303 14.55 0.93 20.31
C VAL A 303 15.80 1.63 19.77
N PRO A 304 16.69 2.15 20.62
CA PRO A 304 17.95 2.73 20.16
C PRO A 304 18.85 1.64 19.57
N LEU A 305 19.49 1.97 18.44
CA LEU A 305 20.47 1.11 17.79
C LEU A 305 21.89 1.54 18.17
N THR A 306 22.70 0.58 18.58
CA THR A 306 24.10 0.73 18.97
C THR A 306 24.91 -0.36 18.29
N ASP A 307 26.08 -0.02 17.75
CA ASP A 307 27.00 -0.99 17.13
C ASP A 307 28.14 -1.32 18.10
N ASP A 308 27.85 -2.21 19.05
CA ASP A 308 28.70 -2.63 20.16
C ASP A 308 29.12 -4.11 20.08
N ALA A 309 28.82 -4.78 18.96
CA ALA A 309 29.06 -6.20 18.68
C ALA A 309 28.37 -7.17 19.65
N ARG A 310 27.29 -6.74 20.34
CA ARG A 310 26.53 -7.58 21.28
C ARG A 310 25.27 -8.14 20.67
N LEU A 311 24.66 -9.04 21.43
CA LEU A 311 23.30 -9.48 21.24
C LEU A 311 22.40 -8.74 22.23
N HIS A 312 21.46 -7.96 21.71
CA HIS A 312 20.41 -7.32 22.49
C HIS A 312 19.10 -8.10 22.39
N GLN A 313 18.34 -8.13 23.47
CA GLN A 313 16.99 -8.68 23.53
C GLN A 313 15.99 -7.55 23.57
N VAL A 314 15.02 -7.58 22.64
CA VAL A 314 13.92 -6.64 22.58
C VAL A 314 12.63 -7.40 22.78
N TYR A 315 11.86 -7.03 23.80
CA TYR A 315 10.54 -7.58 24.03
C TYR A 315 9.49 -6.51 23.79
N MET A 316 8.43 -6.84 23.06
CA MET A 316 7.30 -5.95 22.86
C MET A 316 6.00 -6.64 23.28
N LYS A 317 5.19 -5.94 24.06
CA LYS A 317 3.78 -6.29 24.27
C LYS A 317 2.93 -5.47 23.31
N ILE A 318 2.19 -6.17 22.46
CA ILE A 318 1.23 -5.59 21.53
C ILE A 318 -0.13 -5.60 22.23
N PRO A 319 -0.79 -4.44 22.44
CA PRO A 319 -2.13 -4.41 23.01
C PRO A 319 -3.12 -5.08 22.05
N PRO A 320 -4.27 -5.57 22.55
CA PRO A 320 -5.31 -6.08 21.66
C PRO A 320 -5.79 -4.95 20.75
N MET A 321 -6.29 -5.32 19.57
CA MET A 321 -6.93 -4.36 18.67
C MET A 321 -8.04 -3.63 19.45
N ARG A 322 -7.97 -2.30 19.51
CA ARG A 322 -9.13 -1.50 19.87
C ARG A 322 -9.98 -1.39 18.61
N GLU A 323 -11.26 -1.70 18.70
CA GLU A 323 -12.20 -1.30 17.64
C GLU A 323 -12.06 0.21 17.48
N ILE A 324 -11.52 0.63 16.34
CA ILE A 324 -11.44 2.04 15.99
C ILE A 324 -12.85 2.39 15.53
N ASP A 325 -13.64 3.01 16.42
CA ASP A 325 -14.90 3.67 16.05
C ASP A 325 -14.65 4.55 14.83
N GLU A 326 -15.59 4.58 13.87
CA GLU A 326 -15.43 5.29 12.60
C GLU A 326 -15.05 6.78 12.76
N ASP A 327 -15.29 7.36 13.94
CA ASP A 327 -14.91 8.74 14.29
C ASP A 327 -13.46 8.94 14.82
N ASP A 328 -12.71 7.90 15.20
CA ASP A 328 -11.34 8.06 15.75
C ASP A 328 -10.25 8.06 14.66
N THR A 329 -10.64 8.07 13.38
CA THR A 329 -9.75 8.24 12.21
C THR A 329 -9.16 9.65 12.11
N ALA A 330 -9.62 10.59 12.92
CA ALA A 330 -9.25 12.01 12.89
C ALA A 330 -7.98 12.36 13.71
N ARG A 331 -7.23 11.39 14.24
CA ARG A 331 -5.96 11.72 14.93
C ARG A 331 -4.83 11.84 13.91
N PRO A 332 -4.26 13.04 13.70
CA PRO A 332 -2.98 13.15 13.01
C PRO A 332 -1.91 12.48 13.88
N LYS A 333 -1.04 11.69 13.26
CA LYS A 333 0.21 11.25 13.89
C LYS A 333 1.24 12.36 13.85
#